data_AF-A0A3P7KYI7-F1
#
_entry.id   AF-A0A3P7KYI7-F1
#
_cell.length_a   1.000
_cell.length_b   1.000
_cell.length_c   1.000
_cell.angle_alpha   90.00
_cell.angle_beta   90.00
_cell.angle_gamma   90.00
#
_symmetry.space_group_name_H-M   'P 1'
#
loop_
_entity.id
_entity.type
_entity.pdbx_description
1 polymer ?
#
loop_
_entity_poly.entity_id
_entity_poly.type
_entity_poly.pdbx_seq_one_letter_code
_entity_poly.pdbx_strand_id
1 'polypeptide(L)'
;PTSDGAAAVILCSEQFLKKSPHLSKQAVEIIGAELGTDEPSVFAERSNLKMIGFDMIRKLSNRLYQTTNLTPNDIQVIELHDCFAPNELISYEALGKGGEIVDKGDNTYGGKWVINPSGGLISKGHPIGATGMNIHVKI
;
A
#
# COMPACT_ATOMS: atom_id res chain seq x y z
N PRO A 1 -11.25 -5.31 -13.73
CA PRO A 1 -11.55 -6.12 -14.94
C PRO A 1 -10.82 -7.47 -14.83
N THR A 2 -11.40 -8.57 -15.33
CA THR A 2 -10.65 -9.85 -15.46
C THR A 2 -9.47 -9.62 -16.39
N SER A 3 -8.25 -9.94 -15.95
CA SER A 3 -7.03 -9.55 -16.64
C SER A 3 -5.97 -10.65 -16.52
N ASP A 4 -5.21 -10.85 -17.60
CA ASP A 4 -4.01 -11.68 -17.63
C ASP A 4 -2.76 -10.80 -17.46
N GLY A 5 -1.73 -11.29 -16.78
CA GLY A 5 -0.49 -10.54 -16.61
C GLY A 5 0.52 -11.19 -15.66
N ALA A 6 1.76 -10.70 -15.71
CA ALA A 6 2.86 -11.13 -14.85
C ALA A 6 3.66 -9.92 -14.33
N ALA A 7 4.28 -10.08 -13.16
CA ALA A 7 5.23 -9.12 -12.60
C ALA A 7 6.37 -9.92 -11.94
N ALA A 8 7.55 -9.31 -11.81
CA ALA A 8 8.69 -9.91 -11.12
C ALA A 8 9.56 -8.81 -10.50
N VAL A 9 10.17 -9.12 -9.36
CA VAL A 9 11.13 -8.25 -8.66
C VAL A 9 12.38 -9.06 -8.36
N ILE A 10 13.54 -8.46 -8.54
CA ILE A 10 14.83 -9.03 -8.14
C ILE A 10 15.24 -8.39 -6.82
N LEU A 11 15.40 -9.21 -5.78
CA LEU A 11 15.86 -8.77 -4.47
C LEU A 11 17.35 -9.06 -4.32
N CYS A 12 18.08 -8.11 -3.75
CA CYS A 12 19.47 -8.29 -3.37
C CYS A 12 19.72 -7.73 -1.96
N SER A 13 20.68 -8.31 -1.26
CA SER A 13 21.10 -7.78 0.04
C SER A 13 21.91 -6.50 -0.12
N GLU A 14 21.93 -5.69 0.94
CA GLU A 14 22.76 -4.49 1.00
C GLU A 14 24.25 -4.81 0.79
N GLN A 15 24.71 -5.98 1.26
CA GLN A 15 26.09 -6.46 1.04
C GLN A 15 26.41 -6.69 -0.44
N PHE A 16 25.47 -7.23 -1.21
CA PHE A 16 25.63 -7.41 -2.64
C PHE A 16 25.70 -6.05 -3.34
N LEU A 17 24.85 -5.11 -2.93
CA LEU A 17 24.81 -3.76 -3.50
C LEU A 17 26.11 -2.98 -3.23
N LYS A 18 26.69 -3.11 -2.02
CA LYS A 18 28.00 -2.56 -1.67
C LYS A 18 29.14 -3.07 -2.57
N LYS A 19 29.07 -4.34 -3.00
CA LYS A 19 30.03 -4.94 -3.95
C LYS A 19 29.76 -4.56 -5.41
N SER A 20 28.56 -4.05 -5.71
CA SER A 20 28.10 -3.69 -7.05
C SER A 20 27.61 -2.23 -7.10
N PRO A 21 28.48 -1.24 -6.84
CA PRO A 21 28.08 0.15 -6.63
C PRO A 21 27.36 0.78 -7.84
N HIS A 22 27.62 0.29 -9.05
CA HIS A 22 26.94 0.73 -10.28
C HIS A 22 25.42 0.48 -10.27
N LEU A 23 24.93 -0.48 -9.47
CA LEU A 23 23.50 -0.77 -9.31
C LEU A 23 22.84 0.11 -8.24
N SER A 24 23.62 0.75 -7.36
CA SER A 24 23.08 1.48 -6.20
C SER A 24 22.14 2.62 -6.59
N LYS A 25 22.39 3.27 -7.73
CA LYS A 25 21.54 4.36 -8.24
C LYS A 25 20.18 3.90 -8.77
N GLN A 26 20.01 2.59 -9.00
CA GLN A 26 18.78 2.00 -9.54
C GLN A 26 18.03 1.18 -8.49
N ALA A 27 18.65 0.93 -7.34
CA ALA A 27 18.05 0.17 -6.26
C ALA A 27 17.02 1.03 -5.51
N VAL A 28 15.93 0.38 -5.08
CA VAL A 28 14.96 0.94 -4.14
C VAL A 28 15.07 0.13 -2.86
N GLU A 29 15.27 0.80 -1.73
CA GLU A 29 15.39 0.16 -0.44
C GLU A 29 14.02 -0.24 0.11
N ILE A 30 13.93 -1.45 0.67
CA ILE A 30 12.76 -1.90 1.43
C ILE A 30 13.05 -1.60 2.91
N ILE A 31 12.48 -0.52 3.41
CA ILE A 31 12.70 -0.06 4.79
C ILE A 31 11.87 -0.83 5.84
N GLY A 32 10.81 -1.51 5.41
CA GLY A 32 9.93 -2.26 6.29
C GLY A 32 8.87 -3.06 5.52
N ALA A 33 8.42 -4.15 6.12
CA ALA A 33 7.35 -4.99 5.61
C ALA A 33 6.60 -5.61 6.79
N GLU A 34 5.27 -5.55 6.75
CA GLU A 34 4.40 -6.12 7.77
C GLU A 34 3.42 -7.09 7.11
N LEU A 35 3.16 -8.21 7.78
CA LEU A 35 2.20 -9.21 7.34
C LEU A 35 1.29 -9.57 8.51
N GLY A 36 0.00 -9.71 8.23
CA GLY A 36 -0.95 -10.22 9.21
C GLY A 36 -2.28 -10.53 8.57
N THR A 37 -3.14 -11.10 9.40
CA THR A 37 -4.52 -11.46 9.07
C THR A 37 -5.50 -10.55 9.80
N ASP A 38 -6.76 -10.69 9.43
CA ASP A 38 -7.89 -10.06 10.10
C ASP A 38 -7.94 -10.32 11.60
N GLU A 39 -8.56 -9.37 12.30
CA GLU A 39 -8.78 -9.41 13.74
C GLU A 39 -10.07 -10.16 14.09
N PRO A 40 -10.18 -10.73 15.30
CA PRO A 40 -11.43 -11.35 15.77
C PRO A 40 -12.66 -10.42 15.71
N SER A 41 -12.42 -9.10 15.71
CA SER A 41 -13.46 -8.06 15.58
C SER A 41 -14.31 -8.20 14.32
N VAL A 42 -13.78 -8.83 13.26
CA VAL A 42 -14.53 -9.14 12.03
C VAL A 42 -15.79 -9.95 12.33
N PHE A 43 -15.70 -10.93 13.23
CA PHE A 43 -16.82 -11.81 13.56
C PHE A 43 -17.61 -11.34 14.79
N ALA A 44 -16.97 -10.58 15.69
CA ALA A 44 -17.57 -10.19 16.96
C ALA A 44 -18.44 -8.92 16.86
N GLU A 45 -18.03 -7.94 16.04
CA GLU A 45 -18.57 -6.57 16.14
C GLU A 45 -19.60 -6.20 15.06
N ARG A 46 -19.93 -7.14 14.15
CA ARG A 46 -20.95 -6.95 13.08
C ARG A 46 -20.78 -5.63 12.30
N SER A 47 -19.56 -5.27 11.97
CA SER A 47 -19.22 -4.06 11.21
C SER A 47 -18.73 -4.41 9.81
N ASN A 48 -19.37 -3.83 8.79
CA ASN A 48 -18.96 -4.01 7.40
C ASN A 48 -17.56 -3.44 7.14
N LEU A 49 -17.18 -2.35 7.80
CA LEU A 49 -15.83 -1.77 7.68
C LEU A 49 -14.76 -2.75 8.17
N LYS A 50 -15.03 -3.41 9.30
CA LYS A 50 -14.11 -4.40 9.88
C LYS A 50 -14.04 -5.64 9.00
N MET A 51 -15.18 -6.10 8.47
CA MET A 51 -15.25 -7.22 7.54
C MET A 51 -14.46 -7.00 6.24
N ILE A 52 -14.28 -5.74 5.84
CA ILE A 52 -13.49 -5.35 4.66
C ILE A 52 -11.99 -5.18 5.00
N GLY A 53 -11.59 -5.37 6.26
CA GLY A 53 -10.18 -5.41 6.68
C GLY A 53 -9.65 -4.12 7.33
N PHE A 54 -10.53 -3.19 7.74
CA PHE A 54 -10.13 -1.92 8.37
C PHE A 54 -9.17 -2.11 9.56
N ASP A 55 -9.53 -2.99 10.52
CA ASP A 55 -8.73 -3.20 11.73
C ASP A 55 -7.37 -3.84 11.40
N MET A 56 -7.34 -4.74 10.41
CA MET A 56 -6.11 -5.35 9.92
C MET A 56 -5.17 -4.30 9.32
N ILE A 57 -5.67 -3.48 8.38
CA ILE A 57 -4.89 -2.43 7.72
C ILE A 57 -4.37 -1.43 8.76
N ARG A 58 -5.22 -1.02 9.70
CA ARG A 58 -4.84 -0.10 10.77
C ARG A 58 -3.76 -0.68 11.70
N LYS A 59 -3.88 -1.94 12.09
CA LYS A 59 -2.88 -2.62 12.92
C LYS A 59 -1.52 -2.70 12.20
N LEU A 60 -1.52 -3.16 10.96
CA LEU A 60 -0.28 -3.38 10.20
C LEU A 60 0.41 -2.05 9.82
N SER A 61 -0.36 -1.04 9.41
CA SER A 61 0.19 0.28 9.11
C SER A 61 0.81 0.94 10.35
N ASN A 62 0.14 0.88 11.51
CA ASN A 62 0.69 1.42 12.76
C ASN A 62 1.99 0.70 13.18
N ARG A 63 2.06 -0.63 13.02
CA ARG A 63 3.30 -1.38 13.28
C ARG A 63 4.40 -0.94 12.33
N LEU A 64 4.10 -0.83 11.03
CA LEU A 64 5.06 -0.40 10.03
C LEU A 64 5.59 1.01 10.32
N TYR A 65 4.72 1.95 10.68
CA TYR A 65 5.11 3.31 11.10
C TYR A 65 6.04 3.28 12.32
N GLN A 66 5.72 2.45 13.32
CA GLN A 66 6.55 2.32 14.52
C GLN A 66 7.92 1.68 14.23
N THR A 67 7.97 0.62 13.41
CA THR A 67 9.22 -0.09 13.12
C THR A 67 10.13 0.70 12.20
N THR A 68 9.57 1.49 11.28
CA THR A 68 10.32 2.37 10.37
C THR A 68 10.60 3.76 10.94
N ASN A 69 10.00 4.11 12.07
CA ASN A 69 10.03 5.46 12.65
C ASN A 69 9.55 6.54 11.65
N LEU A 70 8.52 6.20 10.88
CA LEU A 70 7.88 7.08 9.90
C LEU A 70 6.43 7.36 10.29
N THR A 71 5.86 8.35 9.63
CA THR A 71 4.46 8.75 9.77
C THR A 71 3.78 8.78 8.39
N PRO A 72 2.44 8.83 8.32
CA PRO A 72 1.73 9.01 7.07
C PRO A 72 2.14 10.26 6.26
N ASN A 73 2.72 11.27 6.92
CA ASN A 73 3.17 12.50 6.27
C ASN A 73 4.52 12.36 5.57
N ASP A 74 5.29 11.32 5.90
CA ASP A 74 6.59 11.04 5.27
C ASP A 74 6.45 10.26 3.96
N ILE A 75 5.22 9.81 3.64
CA ILE A 75 4.92 9.06 2.43
C ILE A 75 4.42 10.01 1.34
N GLN A 76 4.97 9.87 0.13
CA GLN A 76 4.59 10.65 -1.03
C GLN A 76 3.68 9.87 -1.99
N VAL A 77 3.99 8.58 -2.21
CA VAL A 77 3.28 7.73 -3.18
C VAL A 77 2.75 6.47 -2.50
N ILE A 78 1.50 6.11 -2.81
CA ILE A 78 0.85 4.93 -2.23
C ILE A 78 0.18 4.13 -3.34
N GLU A 79 0.49 2.85 -3.43
CA GLU A 79 -0.32 1.89 -4.18
C GLU A 79 -1.15 1.10 -3.16
N LEU A 80 -2.44 0.91 -3.45
CA LEU A 80 -3.41 0.22 -2.60
C LEU A 80 -4.04 -0.95 -3.35
N HIS A 81 -4.69 -1.83 -2.59
CA HIS A 81 -5.50 -2.91 -3.16
C HIS A 81 -6.94 -2.44 -3.39
N ASP A 82 -7.18 -1.61 -4.41
CA ASP A 82 -8.49 -1.01 -4.73
C ASP A 82 -9.38 -1.93 -5.59
N CYS A 83 -9.61 -3.20 -5.18
CA CYS A 83 -10.51 -4.09 -5.95
C CYS A 83 -11.93 -3.50 -6.15
N PHE A 84 -12.35 -2.61 -5.25
CA PHE A 84 -13.60 -1.86 -5.31
C PHE A 84 -13.35 -0.45 -4.78
N ALA A 85 -13.96 0.57 -5.40
CA ALA A 85 -13.79 1.97 -4.97
C ALA A 85 -14.06 2.23 -3.46
N PRO A 86 -15.07 1.61 -2.82
CA PRO A 86 -15.25 1.75 -1.37
C PRO A 86 -14.06 1.23 -0.55
N ASN A 87 -13.34 0.21 -1.04
CA ASN A 87 -12.19 -0.35 -0.34
C ASN A 87 -11.03 0.64 -0.26
N GLU A 88 -10.87 1.47 -1.29
CA GLU A 88 -9.86 2.52 -1.32
C GLU A 88 -10.12 3.57 -0.24
N LEU A 89 -11.37 4.04 -0.11
CA LEU A 89 -11.76 4.98 0.95
C LEU A 89 -11.56 4.42 2.36
N ILE A 90 -11.96 3.17 2.59
CA ILE A 90 -11.76 2.49 3.88
C ILE A 90 -10.26 2.36 4.19
N SER A 91 -9.44 2.09 3.18
CA SER A 91 -7.98 2.00 3.33
C SER A 91 -7.37 3.33 3.71
N TYR A 92 -7.88 4.46 3.21
CA TYR A 92 -7.43 5.79 3.63
C TYR A 92 -7.63 5.98 5.13
N GLU A 93 -8.84 5.71 5.62
CA GLU A 93 -9.17 5.85 7.03
C GLU A 93 -8.33 4.92 7.92
N ALA A 94 -8.12 3.68 7.46
CA ALA A 94 -7.31 2.71 8.19
C ALA A 94 -5.83 3.09 8.26
N LEU A 95 -5.29 3.75 7.23
CA LEU A 95 -3.94 4.33 7.21
C LEU A 95 -3.79 5.61 8.04
N GLY A 96 -4.85 6.01 8.77
CA GLY A 96 -4.86 7.23 9.58
C GLY A 96 -5.07 8.50 8.76
N LYS A 97 -5.65 8.39 7.55
CA LYS A 97 -6.02 9.52 6.70
C LYS A 97 -7.51 9.83 6.84
N GLY A 98 -7.92 11.06 6.56
CA GLY A 98 -9.33 11.46 6.66
C GLY A 98 -10.14 11.13 5.40
N GLY A 99 -11.46 10.96 5.54
CA GLY A 99 -12.37 10.81 4.39
C GLY A 99 -12.40 12.04 3.46
N GLU A 100 -12.05 13.22 3.98
CA GLU A 100 -12.02 14.48 3.21
C GLU A 100 -10.85 14.58 2.21
N ILE A 101 -9.92 13.63 2.18
CA ILE A 101 -8.74 13.76 1.30
C ILE A 101 -9.11 13.77 -0.18
N VAL A 102 -10.22 13.11 -0.55
CA VAL A 102 -10.71 13.11 -1.93
C VAL A 102 -11.29 14.48 -2.29
N ASP A 103 -12.12 15.04 -1.42
CA ASP A 103 -12.75 16.35 -1.63
C ASP A 103 -11.71 17.49 -1.72
N LYS A 104 -10.59 17.35 -1.00
CA LYS A 104 -9.47 18.29 -1.04
C LYS A 104 -8.54 18.10 -2.24
N GLY A 105 -8.70 17.00 -2.99
CA GLY A 105 -7.76 16.61 -4.05
C GLY A 105 -6.38 16.19 -3.52
N ASP A 106 -6.29 15.81 -2.25
CA ASP A 106 -5.03 15.43 -1.59
C ASP A 106 -4.52 14.05 -2.02
N ASN A 107 -5.32 13.27 -2.75
CA ASN A 107 -4.99 11.90 -3.19
C ASN A 107 -4.52 11.80 -4.66
N THR A 108 -4.29 12.93 -5.34
CA THR A 108 -3.90 12.95 -6.76
C THR A 108 -2.67 13.82 -7.04
N TYR A 109 -2.24 13.87 -8.30
CA TYR A 109 -1.11 14.71 -8.74
C TYR A 109 -1.34 16.18 -8.39
N GLY A 110 -0.36 16.77 -7.68
CA GLY A 110 -0.46 18.15 -7.16
C GLY A 110 -1.11 18.24 -5.77
N GLY A 111 -1.67 17.15 -5.25
CA GLY A 111 -2.13 17.02 -3.88
C GLY A 111 -1.01 16.56 -2.93
N LYS A 112 -1.39 16.30 -1.67
CA LYS A 112 -0.45 15.85 -0.63
C LYS A 112 0.15 14.46 -0.87
N TRP A 113 -0.65 13.53 -1.40
CA TRP A 113 -0.25 12.16 -1.73
C TRP A 113 -0.64 11.83 -3.16
N VAL A 114 0.19 11.05 -3.85
CA VAL A 114 -0.19 10.43 -5.11
C VAL A 114 -0.61 8.99 -4.84
N ILE A 115 -1.91 8.72 -4.92
CA ILE A 115 -2.47 7.39 -4.68
C ILE A 115 -2.77 6.70 -6.00
N ASN A 116 -2.40 5.41 -6.09
CA ASN A 116 -2.59 4.56 -7.25
C ASN A 116 -2.14 5.22 -8.58
N PRO A 117 -0.94 5.84 -8.68
CA PRO A 117 -0.47 6.44 -9.93
C PRO A 117 -0.40 5.43 -11.09
N SER A 118 -0.32 4.12 -10.78
CA SER A 118 -0.41 3.07 -11.79
C SER A 118 -1.78 2.93 -12.46
N GLY A 119 -2.81 3.62 -11.95
CA GLY A 119 -4.22 3.49 -12.32
C GLY A 119 -5.03 2.57 -11.41
N GLY A 120 -4.40 1.95 -10.41
CA GLY A 120 -5.04 1.03 -9.46
C GLY A 120 -5.56 -0.25 -10.11
N LEU A 121 -6.07 -1.19 -9.30
CA LEU A 121 -6.65 -2.45 -9.75
C LEU A 121 -7.91 -2.21 -10.60
N ILE A 122 -8.64 -1.11 -10.34
CA ILE A 122 -9.85 -0.75 -11.10
C ILE A 122 -9.53 -0.52 -12.57
N SER A 123 -8.45 0.21 -12.89
CA SER A 123 -8.12 0.58 -14.26
C SER A 123 -7.05 -0.30 -14.90
N LYS A 124 -6.00 -0.65 -14.15
CA LYS A 124 -4.86 -1.44 -14.66
C LYS A 124 -5.17 -2.93 -14.81
N GLY A 125 -6.15 -3.43 -14.05
CA GLY A 125 -6.53 -4.84 -14.03
C GLY A 125 -5.95 -5.62 -12.85
N HIS A 126 -6.54 -6.79 -12.57
CA HIS A 126 -6.27 -7.56 -11.36
C HIS A 126 -5.88 -9.03 -11.64
N PRO A 127 -4.67 -9.29 -12.18
CA PRO A 127 -4.09 -10.62 -12.18
C PRO A 127 -3.71 -11.00 -10.74
N ILE A 128 -4.44 -11.93 -10.13
CA ILE A 128 -4.46 -12.22 -8.69
C ILE A 128 -3.05 -12.48 -8.11
N GLY A 129 -2.18 -13.19 -8.83
CA GLY A 129 -0.81 -13.48 -8.38
C GLY A 129 0.21 -12.35 -8.58
N ALA A 130 -0.03 -11.44 -9.55
CA ALA A 130 0.90 -10.35 -9.86
C ALA A 130 0.54 -9.05 -9.13
N THR A 131 -0.67 -8.94 -8.57
CA THR A 131 -1.13 -7.72 -7.89
C THR A 131 -0.38 -7.47 -6.58
N GLY A 132 -0.07 -8.52 -5.80
CA GLY A 132 0.70 -8.38 -4.57
C GLY A 132 2.12 -7.83 -4.78
N MET A 133 2.71 -8.07 -5.96
CA MET A 133 3.99 -7.49 -6.37
C MET A 133 3.85 -6.13 -7.07
N ASN A 134 2.64 -5.61 -7.28
CA ASN A 134 2.44 -4.29 -7.87
C ASN A 134 2.06 -3.24 -6.81
N ILE A 135 1.61 -3.68 -5.64
CA ILE A 135 1.32 -2.82 -4.49
C ILE A 135 2.64 -2.53 -3.79
N HIS A 136 3.28 -1.43 -4.17
CA HIS A 136 4.50 -0.94 -3.52
C HIS A 136 4.27 0.50 -3.07
N VAL A 137 4.45 0.75 -1.77
CA VAL A 137 4.57 2.12 -1.24
C VAL A 137 5.98 2.60 -1.58
N LYS A 138 6.08 3.65 -2.38
CA LYS A 138 7.36 4.29 -2.72
C LYS A 138 7.45 5.60 -1.94
N ILE A 139 8.47 5.70 -1.09
CA ILE A 139 8.88 6.96 -0.45
C ILE A 139 9.74 7.73 -1.45
#